data_AF-A0A7Y5DYM1-F1
#
_entry.id   AF-A0A7Y5DYM1-F1
#
_cell.length_a   1.000
_cell.length_b   1.000
_cell.length_c   1.000
_cell.angle_alpha   90.00
_cell.angle_beta   90.00
_cell.angle_gamma   90.00
#
_symmetry.space_group_name_H-M   'P 1'
#
loop_
_entity.id
_entity.type
_entity.pdbx_description
1 polymer ?
#
loop_
_entity_poly.entity_id
_entity_poly.type
_entity_poly.pdbx_seq_one_letter_code
_entity_poly.pdbx_strand_id
1 'polypeptide(L)'
;MSMRLRWVLGLGALTILGSYALSHRGGNAAANAPAEADTEADERAPASDPKAILGRVWFDKLPAKRTDEVGIAIWFGGGVGIYEHGSSFRGGFDVFEFERRGSRVDMTFFQDKKKAEMGFEVKRCDDKPPFDLCLTFTEAPPRGPKTLYGFSYYDDEAAAVPWARDLVKAARARASMK
;
A
#
# COMPACT_ATOMS: atom_id res chain seq x y z
N MET A 1 -51.41 23.30 -17.80
CA MET A 1 -51.73 22.44 -18.96
C MET A 1 -51.01 21.13 -18.80
N SER A 2 -51.79 20.05 -18.86
CA SER A 2 -51.38 18.66 -18.62
C SER A 2 -51.07 18.00 -19.96
N MET A 3 -49.99 17.23 -20.05
CA MET A 3 -49.86 16.20 -21.09
C MET A 3 -49.11 14.99 -20.55
N ARG A 4 -49.85 13.87 -20.52
CA ARG A 4 -49.42 12.49 -20.26
C ARG A 4 -49.20 11.80 -21.61
N LEU A 5 -48.23 10.87 -21.71
CA LEU A 5 -48.35 9.49 -22.27
C LEU A 5 -46.91 8.89 -22.35
N ARG A 6 -46.48 7.85 -21.61
CA ARG A 6 -46.81 6.40 -21.53
C ARG A 6 -46.34 5.56 -22.73
N TRP A 7 -46.00 4.28 -22.42
CA TRP A 7 -45.67 3.09 -23.26
C TRP A 7 -44.16 2.80 -23.40
N VAL A 8 -43.60 1.59 -23.23
CA VAL A 8 -44.10 0.18 -23.24
C VAL A 8 -43.24 -0.71 -22.31
N LEU A 9 -43.89 -1.67 -21.65
CA LEU A 9 -43.32 -2.82 -20.93
C LEU A 9 -42.79 -3.90 -21.89
N GLY A 10 -41.63 -4.49 -21.60
CA GLY A 10 -41.16 -5.75 -22.21
C GLY A 10 -40.91 -6.81 -21.15
N LEU A 11 -41.92 -7.67 -20.92
CA LEU A 11 -41.77 -8.96 -20.23
C LEU A 11 -41.05 -9.96 -21.15
N GLY A 12 -40.17 -10.77 -20.57
CA GLY A 12 -39.66 -11.99 -21.19
C GLY A 12 -39.23 -12.98 -20.12
N ALA A 13 -40.13 -13.89 -19.76
CA ALA A 13 -39.84 -15.08 -18.97
C ALA A 13 -40.34 -16.29 -19.78
N LEU A 14 -39.49 -17.30 -20.01
CA LEU A 14 -39.88 -18.72 -20.01
C LEU A 14 -38.68 -19.69 -20.06
N THR A 15 -38.69 -20.58 -19.06
CA THR A 15 -38.16 -21.95 -18.83
C THR A 15 -37.49 -22.77 -19.97
N ILE A 16 -36.60 -23.72 -19.59
CA ILE A 16 -36.85 -25.19 -19.58
C ILE A 16 -35.70 -25.97 -18.86
N LEU A 17 -36.11 -27.08 -18.27
CA LEU A 17 -35.46 -28.08 -17.42
C LEU A 17 -34.26 -28.86 -18.01
N GLY A 18 -33.38 -29.31 -17.11
CA GLY A 18 -33.07 -30.75 -16.93
C GLY A 18 -31.79 -31.32 -17.56
N SER A 19 -30.88 -31.85 -16.73
CA SER A 19 -30.60 -33.30 -16.63
C SER A 19 -29.40 -33.59 -15.73
N TYR A 20 -29.61 -34.45 -14.73
CA TYR A 20 -28.58 -35.13 -13.94
C TYR A 20 -27.84 -36.17 -14.80
N ALA A 21 -26.52 -36.27 -14.66
CA ALA A 21 -25.78 -37.48 -14.97
C ALA A 21 -24.77 -37.77 -13.84
N LEU A 22 -25.18 -38.66 -12.94
CA LEU A 22 -24.31 -39.32 -11.96
C LEU A 22 -23.60 -40.47 -12.69
N SER A 23 -22.27 -40.47 -12.75
CA SER A 23 -21.48 -41.60 -13.25
C SER A 23 -20.47 -42.00 -12.19
N HIS A 24 -20.69 -43.18 -11.59
CA HIS A 24 -19.70 -43.92 -10.82
C HIS A 24 -19.21 -45.11 -11.65
N ARG A 25 -17.91 -45.18 -11.94
CA ARG A 25 -17.20 -46.44 -12.13
C ARG A 25 -15.69 -46.23 -11.94
N GLY A 26 -15.12 -46.97 -10.98
CA GLY A 26 -13.73 -46.82 -10.54
C GLY A 26 -12.67 -47.52 -11.39
N GLY A 27 -11.44 -47.48 -10.88
CA GLY A 27 -10.33 -48.36 -11.28
C GLY A 27 -9.01 -47.63 -11.55
N ASN A 28 -8.04 -47.81 -10.64
CA ASN A 28 -6.67 -47.28 -10.63
C ASN A 28 -5.88 -47.41 -11.94
N ALA A 29 -5.11 -46.37 -12.30
CA ALA A 29 -3.77 -46.49 -12.88
C ALA A 29 -3.05 -45.13 -12.84
N ALA A 30 -1.85 -45.11 -12.26
CA ALA A 30 -0.95 -43.97 -12.21
C ALA A 30 -0.41 -43.61 -13.61
N ALA A 31 -0.40 -42.32 -13.95
CA ALA A 31 0.46 -41.77 -14.99
C ALA A 31 0.57 -40.23 -14.83
N ASN A 32 1.76 -39.79 -14.40
CA ASN A 32 2.39 -38.48 -14.64
C ASN A 32 1.48 -37.25 -14.77
N ALA A 33 1.21 -36.59 -13.65
CA ALA A 33 0.97 -35.15 -13.67
C ALA A 33 2.34 -34.44 -13.90
N PRO A 34 2.49 -33.58 -14.91
CA PRO A 34 3.64 -32.70 -14.95
C PRO A 34 3.57 -31.76 -13.75
N ALA A 35 4.68 -31.64 -13.02
CA ALA A 35 4.85 -30.65 -11.99
C ALA A 35 4.51 -29.28 -12.56
N GLU A 36 3.44 -28.66 -12.05
CA GLU A 36 3.18 -27.25 -12.23
C GLU A 36 4.42 -26.54 -11.70
N ALA A 37 5.19 -25.98 -12.62
CA ALA A 37 6.28 -25.10 -12.29
C ALA A 37 5.65 -23.90 -11.57
N ASP A 38 5.77 -23.90 -10.24
CA ASP A 38 5.49 -22.77 -9.37
C ASP A 38 6.31 -21.59 -9.87
N THR A 39 5.71 -20.84 -10.79
CA THR A 39 6.15 -19.50 -11.10
C THR A 39 5.68 -18.70 -9.89
N GLU A 40 6.54 -18.63 -8.87
CA GLU A 40 6.50 -17.57 -7.86
C GLU A 40 6.63 -16.24 -8.62
N ALA A 41 5.51 -15.78 -9.15
CA ALA A 41 5.36 -14.41 -9.57
C ALA A 41 5.59 -13.60 -8.30
N ASP A 42 6.76 -12.94 -8.24
CA ASP A 42 7.12 -11.89 -7.29
C ASP A 42 5.86 -11.05 -7.01
N GLU A 43 5.16 -11.34 -5.92
CA GLU A 43 3.91 -10.69 -5.51
C GLU A 43 4.26 -9.32 -4.91
N ARG A 44 4.98 -8.55 -5.70
CA ARG A 44 5.36 -7.17 -5.44
C ARG A 44 4.20 -6.35 -5.92
N ALA A 45 3.49 -5.73 -4.98
CA ALA A 45 2.45 -4.78 -5.31
C ALA A 45 2.99 -3.85 -6.41
N PRO A 46 2.31 -3.72 -7.56
CA PRO A 46 2.86 -3.01 -8.70
C PRO A 46 3.13 -1.59 -8.23
N ALA A 47 4.39 -1.17 -8.31
CA ALA A 47 4.82 0.14 -7.81
C ALA A 47 3.97 1.29 -8.39
N SER A 48 3.33 1.09 -9.54
CA SER A 48 2.43 2.03 -10.21
C SER A 48 1.00 2.13 -9.64
N ASP A 49 0.58 1.30 -8.68
CA ASP A 49 -0.74 1.46 -8.04
C ASP A 49 -0.72 2.66 -7.09
N PRO A 50 -1.57 3.70 -7.27
CA PRO A 50 -1.65 4.82 -6.34
C PRO A 50 -1.98 4.44 -4.89
N LYS A 51 -2.54 3.25 -4.63
CA LYS A 51 -2.71 2.73 -3.27
C LYS A 51 -1.38 2.43 -2.58
N ALA A 52 -0.28 2.28 -3.33
CA ALA A 52 1.03 2.00 -2.80
C ALA A 52 1.55 3.10 -1.86
N ILE A 53 1.02 4.33 -1.88
CA ILE A 53 1.36 5.36 -0.88
C ILE A 53 0.99 4.96 0.56
N LEU A 54 -0.01 4.08 0.72
CA LEU A 54 -0.60 3.75 2.01
C LEU A 54 0.19 2.68 2.78
N GLY A 55 0.09 2.75 4.11
CA GLY A 55 0.47 1.67 5.03
C GLY A 55 1.97 1.41 5.16
N ARG A 56 2.81 2.31 4.64
CA ARG A 56 4.26 2.16 4.65
C ARG A 56 4.98 3.40 5.13
N VAL A 57 6.24 3.19 5.50
CA VAL A 57 7.17 4.22 5.94
C VAL A 57 7.90 4.79 4.73
N TRP A 58 7.78 6.10 4.54
CA TRP A 58 8.46 6.84 3.47
C TRP A 58 9.53 7.74 4.07
N PHE A 59 10.79 7.54 3.67
CA PHE A 59 11.97 8.21 4.19
C PHE A 59 12.44 9.33 3.25
N ASP A 60 13.00 10.40 3.78
CA ASP A 60 13.75 11.38 2.96
C ASP A 60 15.15 10.84 2.55
N LYS A 61 15.77 10.07 3.43
CA LYS A 61 17.07 9.41 3.23
C LYS A 61 17.19 8.18 4.13
N LEU A 62 18.11 7.28 3.78
CA LEU A 62 18.43 6.13 4.62
C LEU A 62 19.25 6.60 5.84
N PRO A 63 18.85 6.28 7.07
CA PRO A 63 19.68 6.48 8.25
C PRO A 63 20.87 5.51 8.25
N ALA A 64 22.10 6.01 8.44
CA ALA A 64 23.28 5.16 8.60
C ALA A 64 23.46 4.73 10.06
N LYS A 65 23.03 5.57 11.01
CA LYS A 65 23.07 5.31 12.45
C LYS A 65 21.80 5.80 13.15
N ARG A 66 21.56 5.29 14.36
CA ARG A 66 20.36 5.62 15.16
C ARG A 66 20.24 7.08 15.59
N THR A 67 21.35 7.83 15.56
CA THR A 67 21.38 9.26 15.88
C THR A 67 21.18 10.15 14.67
N ASP A 68 21.09 9.58 13.46
CA ASP A 68 20.83 10.39 12.27
C ASP A 68 19.42 10.94 12.30
N GLU A 69 19.29 12.22 11.98
CA GLU A 69 18.00 12.86 11.80
C GLU A 69 17.51 12.61 10.36
N VAL A 70 16.34 12.01 10.25
CA VAL A 70 15.63 11.70 9.00
C VAL A 70 14.21 12.27 9.07
N GLY A 71 13.65 12.56 7.90
CA GLY A 71 12.24 12.82 7.71
C GLY A 71 11.53 11.52 7.34
N ILE A 72 10.39 11.25 7.98
CA ILE A 72 9.55 10.10 7.69
C ILE A 72 8.12 10.55 7.45
N ALA A 73 7.42 9.95 6.50
CA ALA A 73 5.99 10.14 6.31
C ALA A 73 5.26 8.80 6.22
N ILE A 74 4.06 8.73 6.80
CA ILE A 74 3.20 7.56 6.75
C ILE A 74 1.77 8.02 6.44
N TRP A 75 1.14 7.39 5.44
CA TRP A 75 -0.28 7.56 5.13
C TRP A 75 -1.05 6.31 5.57
N PHE A 76 -1.87 6.41 6.60
CA PHE A 76 -2.70 5.29 7.05
C PHE A 76 -3.99 5.19 6.23
N GLY A 77 -4.48 3.96 6.00
CA GLY A 77 -5.69 3.73 5.20
C GLY A 77 -6.97 4.37 5.76
N GLY A 78 -6.95 4.82 7.03
CA GLY A 78 -8.07 5.53 7.67
C GLY A 78 -8.16 7.03 7.37
N GLY A 79 -7.36 7.58 6.45
CA GLY A 79 -7.40 9.01 6.09
C GLY A 79 -6.64 9.93 7.05
N VAL A 80 -5.71 9.37 7.83
CA VAL A 80 -4.80 10.11 8.72
C VAL A 80 -3.37 9.75 8.34
N GLY A 81 -2.45 10.70 8.42
CA GLY A 81 -1.04 10.45 8.27
C GLY A 81 -0.20 11.22 9.26
N ILE A 82 1.08 10.86 9.30
CA ILE A 82 2.07 11.45 10.18
C ILE A 82 3.26 11.86 9.32
N TYR A 83 3.77 13.06 9.57
CA TYR A 83 5.12 13.46 9.15
C TYR A 83 5.98 13.59 10.41
N GLU A 84 7.07 12.84 10.48
CA GLU A 84 8.04 12.87 11.57
C GLU A 84 9.36 13.45 11.05
N HIS A 85 10.06 14.19 11.91
CA HIS A 85 11.45 14.55 11.70
C HIS A 85 12.25 14.31 12.98
N GLY A 86 13.30 13.50 12.89
CA GLY A 86 14.11 13.17 14.04
C GLY A 86 14.99 11.95 13.84
N SER A 87 15.54 11.49 14.96
CA SER A 87 16.38 10.30 15.10
C SER A 87 15.66 9.27 15.97
N SER A 88 16.26 8.09 16.17
CA SER A 88 15.68 7.08 17.06
C SER A 88 15.58 7.51 18.54
N PHE A 89 16.15 8.66 18.92
CA PHE A 89 16.22 9.12 20.31
C PHE A 89 15.47 10.42 20.57
N ARG A 90 15.21 11.22 19.54
CA ARG A 90 14.47 12.49 19.63
C ARG A 90 13.85 12.82 18.29
N GLY A 91 12.65 13.39 18.31
CA GLY A 91 11.98 13.85 17.10
C GLY A 91 10.76 14.69 17.42
N GLY A 92 10.21 15.29 16.37
CA GLY A 92 8.90 15.91 16.38
C GLY A 92 8.03 15.28 15.30
N PHE A 93 6.72 15.26 15.52
CA PHE A 93 5.78 14.78 14.52
C PHE A 93 4.62 15.76 14.35
N ASP A 94 4.15 15.83 13.12
CA ASP A 94 2.96 16.55 12.69
C ASP A 94 1.92 15.52 12.22
N VAL A 95 0.71 15.60 12.78
CA VAL A 95 -0.43 14.78 12.34
C VAL A 95 -1.23 15.56 11.31
N PHE A 96 -1.66 14.88 10.26
CA PHE A 96 -2.54 15.44 9.23
C PHE A 96 -3.68 14.48 8.91
N GLU A 97 -4.82 15.03 8.54
CA GLU A 97 -5.85 14.28 7.82
C GLU A 97 -5.59 14.37 6.32
N PHE A 98 -6.02 13.35 5.57
CA PHE A 98 -5.96 13.39 4.12
C PHE A 98 -7.11 12.64 3.46
N GLU A 99 -7.46 13.09 2.26
CA GLU A 99 -8.33 12.37 1.33
C GLU A 99 -7.52 12.00 0.08
N ARG A 100 -7.60 10.75 -0.37
CA ARG A 100 -6.92 10.28 -1.59
C ARG A 100 -7.93 10.05 -2.70
N ARG A 101 -7.70 10.68 -3.85
CA ARG A 101 -8.49 10.50 -5.09
C ARG A 101 -7.56 10.05 -6.21
N GLY A 102 -7.42 8.73 -6.37
CA GLY A 102 -6.46 8.16 -7.31
C GLY A 102 -5.02 8.51 -6.92
N SER A 103 -4.32 9.21 -7.81
CA SER A 103 -2.95 9.74 -7.65
C SER A 103 -2.91 11.18 -7.14
N ARG A 104 -3.99 11.67 -6.52
CA ARG A 104 -4.02 12.95 -5.80
C ARG A 104 -4.32 12.76 -4.31
N VAL A 105 -3.74 13.64 -3.49
CA VAL A 105 -4.00 13.75 -2.06
C VAL A 105 -4.32 15.19 -1.68
N ASP A 106 -5.39 15.36 -0.92
CA ASP A 106 -5.70 16.59 -0.19
C ASP A 106 -5.30 16.38 1.25
N MET A 107 -4.48 17.26 1.81
CA MET A 107 -3.93 17.14 3.16
C MET A 107 -4.26 18.38 3.99
N THR A 108 -4.61 18.19 5.26
CA THR A 108 -4.75 19.26 6.25
C THR A 108 -3.99 18.91 7.52
N PHE A 109 -2.98 19.71 7.85
CA PHE A 109 -2.19 19.54 9.07
C PHE A 109 -2.95 20.04 10.29
N PHE A 110 -2.97 19.25 11.37
CA PHE A 110 -3.78 19.58 12.56
C PHE A 110 -3.22 20.75 13.37
N GLN A 111 -1.90 20.90 13.40
CA GLN A 111 -1.20 21.90 14.22
C GLN A 111 -1.43 23.33 13.73
N ASP A 112 -1.22 23.59 12.44
CA ASP A 112 -1.24 24.93 11.84
C ASP A 112 -2.38 25.14 10.82
N LYS A 113 -3.22 24.11 10.61
CA LYS A 113 -4.31 24.09 9.61
C LYS A 113 -3.82 24.33 8.18
N LYS A 114 -2.52 24.15 7.91
CA LYS A 114 -1.97 24.28 6.57
C LYS A 114 -2.54 23.19 5.68
N LYS A 115 -3.01 23.60 4.50
CA LYS A 115 -3.59 22.72 3.49
C LYS A 115 -2.66 22.55 2.30
N ALA A 116 -2.71 21.39 1.67
CA ALA A 116 -2.09 21.16 0.37
C ALA A 116 -2.94 20.18 -0.44
N GLU A 117 -3.07 20.46 -1.72
CA GLU A 117 -3.57 19.52 -2.70
C GLU A 117 -2.41 19.17 -3.62
N MET A 118 -2.13 17.87 -3.78
CA MET A 118 -0.95 17.42 -4.52
C MET A 118 -1.23 16.17 -5.35
N GLY A 119 -0.67 16.14 -6.56
CA GLY A 119 -0.47 14.90 -7.31
C GLY A 119 0.73 14.12 -6.77
N PHE A 120 0.71 12.80 -6.89
CA PHE A 120 1.85 11.95 -6.54
C PHE A 120 1.98 10.76 -7.50
N GLU A 121 3.20 10.24 -7.61
CA GLU A 121 3.53 9.01 -8.31
C GLU A 121 4.33 8.11 -7.39
N VAL A 122 3.98 6.82 -7.38
CA VAL A 122 4.82 5.77 -6.80
C VAL A 122 5.39 4.97 -7.96
N LYS A 123 6.69 4.67 -7.89
CA LYS A 123 7.39 3.87 -8.90
C LYS A 123 8.52 3.06 -8.26
N ARG A 124 9.06 2.08 -9.00
CA ARG A 124 10.29 1.42 -8.59
C ARG A 124 11.45 2.42 -8.55
N CYS A 125 12.27 2.29 -7.53
CA CYS A 125 13.44 3.13 -7.26
C CYS A 125 14.71 2.33 -7.53
N ASP A 126 15.33 2.54 -8.69
CA ASP A 126 16.56 1.82 -9.06
C ASP A 126 17.82 2.65 -8.74
N ASP A 127 17.66 3.94 -8.48
CA ASP A 127 18.74 4.93 -8.32
C ASP A 127 19.21 5.10 -6.87
N LYS A 128 18.44 4.61 -5.88
CA LYS A 128 18.75 4.79 -4.46
C LYS A 128 18.62 3.52 -3.60
N PRO A 129 19.42 2.47 -3.85
CA PRO A 129 19.49 1.32 -2.95
C PRO A 129 19.77 1.73 -1.50
N PRO A 130 19.20 1.05 -0.50
CA PRO A 130 18.39 -0.16 -0.58
C PRO A 130 16.88 0.11 -0.78
N PHE A 131 16.47 1.36 -0.98
CA PHE A 131 15.07 1.66 -1.30
C PHE A 131 14.74 1.13 -2.68
N ASP A 132 13.51 0.64 -2.81
CA ASP A 132 13.02 0.06 -4.06
C ASP A 132 11.72 0.71 -4.55
N LEU A 133 11.18 1.66 -3.77
CA LEU A 133 10.06 2.52 -4.14
C LEU A 133 10.46 3.99 -4.00
N CYS A 134 10.18 4.79 -5.03
CA CYS A 134 10.21 6.24 -4.94
C CYS A 134 8.78 6.76 -4.91
N LEU A 135 8.47 7.68 -4.00
CA LEU A 135 7.25 8.49 -3.98
C LEU A 135 7.61 9.92 -4.36
N THR A 136 7.06 10.42 -5.47
CA THR A 136 7.33 11.79 -5.94
C THR A 136 6.03 12.59 -5.99
N PHE A 137 6.01 13.74 -5.33
CA PHE A 137 4.89 14.69 -5.42
C PHE A 137 5.06 15.58 -6.65
N THR A 138 3.96 16.01 -7.27
CA THR A 138 3.99 16.96 -8.41
C THR A 138 4.27 18.37 -7.91
N GLU A 139 3.66 18.75 -6.80
CA GLU A 139 3.82 20.00 -6.07
C GLU A 139 4.78 19.81 -4.88
N ALA A 140 5.28 20.91 -4.32
CA ALA A 140 6.13 20.85 -3.12
C ALA A 140 5.27 20.60 -1.87
N PRO A 141 5.57 19.57 -1.06
CA PRO A 141 4.77 19.27 0.12
C PRO A 141 4.96 20.31 1.22
N PRO A 142 3.96 20.52 2.10
CA PRO A 142 4.07 21.43 3.24
C PRO A 142 5.16 21.07 4.24
N ARG A 143 5.56 19.79 4.26
CA ARG A 143 6.59 19.18 5.09
C ARG A 143 7.40 18.21 4.26
N GLY A 144 8.71 18.19 4.50
CA GLY A 144 9.63 17.25 3.85
C GLY A 144 9.95 17.57 2.38
N PRO A 145 10.75 16.70 1.73
CA PRO A 145 11.14 16.85 0.34
C PRO A 145 10.04 16.42 -0.63
N LYS A 146 10.18 16.84 -1.90
CA LYS A 146 9.30 16.44 -3.01
C LYS A 146 9.38 14.94 -3.34
N THR A 147 10.46 14.27 -2.95
CA THR A 147 10.65 12.83 -3.19
C THR A 147 11.02 12.13 -1.89
N LEU A 148 10.29 11.07 -1.60
CA LEU A 148 10.52 10.16 -0.50
C LEU A 148 10.80 8.76 -1.04
N TYR A 149 11.36 7.91 -0.20
CA TYR A 149 11.85 6.59 -0.56
C TYR A 149 11.28 5.55 0.40
N GLY A 150 10.88 4.40 -0.12
CA GLY A 150 10.23 3.36 0.67
C GLY A 150 10.76 1.98 0.32
N PHE A 151 10.31 1.02 1.12
CA PHE A 151 10.51 -0.41 0.91
C PHE A 151 9.20 -1.04 0.46
N SER A 152 9.27 -1.98 -0.48
CA SER A 152 8.11 -2.81 -0.86
C SER A 152 7.72 -3.74 0.29
N TYR A 153 8.72 -4.28 1.00
CA TYR A 153 8.56 -5.27 2.05
C TYR A 153 9.14 -4.82 3.40
N TYR A 154 8.46 -5.22 4.48
CA TYR A 154 8.88 -4.91 5.85
C TYR A 154 10.20 -5.56 6.25
N ASP A 155 10.52 -6.74 5.70
CA ASP A 155 11.77 -7.42 6.02
C ASP A 155 12.99 -6.70 5.43
N ASP A 156 12.85 -6.10 4.24
CA ASP A 156 13.90 -5.27 3.63
C ASP A 156 14.13 -3.99 4.44
N GLU A 157 13.04 -3.34 4.89
CA GLU A 157 13.12 -2.21 5.82
C GLU A 157 13.82 -2.62 7.12
N ALA A 158 13.42 -3.75 7.71
CA ALA A 158 13.99 -4.25 8.95
C ALA A 158 15.47 -4.59 8.82
N ALA A 159 15.91 -5.05 7.65
CA ALA A 159 17.32 -5.32 7.36
C ALA A 159 18.13 -4.03 7.18
N ALA A 160 17.55 -3.01 6.52
CA ALA A 160 18.24 -1.78 6.16
C ALA A 160 18.25 -0.71 7.27
N VAL A 161 17.17 -0.61 8.06
CA VAL A 161 16.96 0.49 9.01
C VAL A 161 17.46 0.10 10.42
N PRO A 162 18.41 0.84 11.02
CA PRO A 162 19.10 0.43 12.24
C PRO A 162 18.20 0.11 13.45
N TRP A 163 17.07 0.82 13.59
CA TRP A 163 16.13 0.58 14.70
C TRP A 163 15.05 -0.44 14.38
N ALA A 164 14.72 -0.66 13.11
CA ALA A 164 13.64 -1.55 12.71
C ALA A 164 13.96 -3.01 13.09
N ARG A 165 15.21 -3.46 12.89
CA ARG A 165 15.68 -4.79 13.29
C ARG A 165 15.44 -5.07 14.79
N ASP A 166 15.80 -4.12 15.64
CA ASP A 166 15.67 -4.25 17.09
C ASP A 166 14.19 -4.27 17.50
N LEU A 167 13.34 -3.48 16.84
CA LEU A 167 11.89 -3.48 17.05
C LEU A 167 11.26 -4.81 16.65
N VAL A 168 11.60 -5.36 15.48
CA VAL A 168 11.10 -6.67 15.02
C VAL A 168 11.53 -7.78 15.98
N LYS A 169 12.81 -7.80 16.38
CA LYS A 169 13.32 -8.77 17.38
C LYS A 169 12.53 -8.67 18.69
N ALA A 170 12.32 -7.46 19.19
CA ALA A 170 11.61 -7.23 20.44
C ALA A 170 10.11 -7.57 20.34
N ALA A 171 9.47 -7.33 19.19
CA ALA A 171 8.08 -7.69 18.93
C ALA A 171 7.90 -9.21 18.90
N ARG A 172 8.77 -9.95 18.18
CA ARG A 172 8.75 -11.41 18.14
C ARG A 172 8.93 -12.03 19.52
N ALA A 173 9.90 -11.54 20.30
CA ALA A 173 10.13 -12.02 21.66
C ALA A 173 8.87 -11.85 22.54
N ARG A 174 8.18 -10.71 22.46
CA ARG A 174 6.93 -10.48 23.20
C ARG A 174 5.79 -11.37 22.72
N ALA A 175 5.67 -11.61 21.41
CA ALA A 175 4.65 -12.50 20.85
C ALA A 175 4.83 -13.97 21.27
N SER A 176 6.07 -14.41 21.51
CA SER A 176 6.39 -15.77 21.94
C SER A 176 6.24 -16.02 23.44
N MET A 177 6.03 -14.97 24.26
CA MET A 177 5.85 -15.11 25.71
C MET A 177 4.43 -15.54 26.11
N LYS A 178 3.77 -16.34 25.26
CA LYS A 178 2.46 -16.92 25.53
C LYS A 178 2.57 -18.19 26.35
#